data_AF-A0A9P5R2E2-F1
#
_entry.id   AF-A0A9P5R2E2-F1
#
_cell.length_a   1.000
_cell.length_b   1.000
_cell.length_c   1.000
_cell.angle_alpha   90.00
_cell.angle_beta   90.00
_cell.angle_gamma   90.00
#
_symmetry.space_group_name_H-M   'P 1'
#
loop_
_entity.id
_entity.type
_entity.pdbx_description
1 polymer ?
#
loop_
_entity_poly.entity_id
_entity_poly.type
_entity_poly.pdbx_seq_one_letter_code
_entity_poly.pdbx_strand_id
1 'polypeptide(L)'
;MHFLVGVTDPMDPIKNPSLAEKFSEFQTILAKDVNSSYSEDMIFKHSGWGAEAAELMSYEYREFITTYGCELGELMDNTPKGAMAKVMLEEKSNTVSDIEEIFETYYKARSPIGRTVVQMSSRVGNLMNRKGVMNDVIRKVALRHLPRWLSQIINDKWSYDRPQLECIPFVQVPGEFQPRPQKRSAYVPATLVERKEEAGAEAEAVGEVVGEK
;
A
#
# COMPACT_ATOMS: atom_id res chain seq x y z
N MET A 1 13.83 12.77 0.46
CA MET A 1 13.95 11.40 -0.08
C MET A 1 12.62 11.09 -0.74
N HIS A 2 12.56 11.21 -2.06
CA HIS A 2 11.35 10.92 -2.84
C HIS A 2 11.38 9.45 -3.26
N PHE A 3 10.29 8.73 -2.99
CA PHE A 3 10.09 7.38 -3.49
C PHE A 3 9.13 7.49 -4.66
N LEU A 4 9.63 7.30 -5.89
CA LEU A 4 8.78 7.14 -7.05
C LEU A 4 8.36 5.67 -7.10
N VAL A 5 7.10 5.38 -6.82
CA VAL A 5 6.52 4.05 -6.97
C VAL A 5 5.60 4.11 -8.18
N GLY A 6 6.05 3.58 -9.30
CA GLY A 6 5.26 3.45 -10.52
C GLY A 6 4.90 2.00 -10.76
N VAL A 7 3.70 1.74 -11.29
CA VAL A 7 3.35 0.44 -11.86
C VAL A 7 3.87 0.47 -13.30
N THR A 8 4.84 -0.38 -13.63
CA THR A 8 5.30 -0.55 -15.01
C THR A 8 4.46 -1.61 -15.69
N ASP A 9 4.40 -1.59 -17.02
CA ASP A 9 3.91 -2.74 -17.79
C ASP A 9 4.62 -4.03 -17.35
N PRO A 10 3.94 -5.20 -17.43
CA PRO A 10 4.53 -6.47 -17.06
C PRO A 10 5.83 -6.69 -17.85
N MET A 11 6.95 -6.72 -17.12
CA MET A 11 8.26 -6.90 -17.71
C MET A 11 8.46 -8.36 -18.14
N ASP A 12 8.99 -8.55 -19.34
CA ASP A 12 9.25 -9.87 -19.92
C ASP A 12 10.33 -10.61 -19.09
N PRO A 13 10.01 -11.76 -18.48
CA PRO A 13 10.94 -12.53 -17.64
C PRO A 13 12.08 -13.16 -18.44
N ILE A 14 11.95 -13.32 -19.77
CA ILE A 14 13.05 -13.79 -20.62
C ILE A 14 14.13 -12.70 -20.71
N LYS A 15 13.71 -11.43 -20.76
CA LYS A 15 14.61 -10.28 -20.83
C LYS A 15 15.17 -9.90 -19.45
N ASN A 16 14.44 -10.22 -18.38
CA ASN A 16 14.84 -9.95 -16.99
C ASN A 16 14.76 -11.25 -16.16
N PRO A 17 15.79 -12.11 -16.19
CA PRO A 17 15.76 -13.42 -15.55
C PRO A 17 15.53 -13.38 -14.03
N SER A 18 15.83 -12.27 -13.37
CA SER A 18 15.54 -12.04 -11.95
C SER A 18 14.04 -12.08 -11.63
N LEU A 19 13.16 -11.80 -12.60
CA LEU A 19 11.71 -11.90 -12.43
C LEU A 19 11.21 -13.36 -12.44
N ALA A 20 12.00 -14.29 -12.98
CA ALA A 20 11.68 -15.72 -12.97
C ALA A 20 12.13 -16.41 -11.68
N GLU A 21 12.88 -15.71 -10.81
CA GLU A 21 13.23 -16.24 -9.49
C GLU A 21 11.97 -16.34 -8.61
N LYS A 22 11.95 -17.35 -7.73
CA LYS A 22 10.80 -17.65 -6.84
C LYS A 22 10.46 -16.50 -5.88
N PHE A 23 11.30 -15.46 -5.83
CA PHE A 23 11.19 -14.36 -4.89
C PHE A 23 11.28 -13.03 -5.63
N SER A 24 10.34 -12.13 -5.35
CA SER A 24 10.41 -10.75 -5.82
C SER A 24 11.51 -10.00 -5.06
N GLU A 25 12.64 -9.75 -5.70
CA GLU A 25 13.68 -8.88 -5.16
C GLU A 25 13.25 -7.41 -5.35
N PHE A 26 13.00 -6.70 -4.25
CA PHE A 26 12.81 -5.24 -4.30
C PHE A 26 14.17 -4.59 -4.52
N GLN A 27 14.49 -4.26 -5.76
CA GLN A 27 15.70 -3.53 -6.08
C GLN A 27 15.46 -2.02 -5.96
N THR A 28 15.82 -1.44 -4.82
CA THR A 28 15.80 0.02 -4.64
C THR A 28 16.99 0.63 -5.37
N ILE A 29 16.76 1.20 -6.56
CA ILE A 29 17.77 1.99 -7.27
C ILE A 29 17.82 3.38 -6.64
N LEU A 30 18.82 3.61 -5.79
CA LEU A 30 19.11 4.94 -5.26
C LEU A 30 19.85 5.74 -6.34
N ALA A 31 19.10 6.44 -7.19
CA ALA A 31 19.69 7.45 -8.06
C ALA A 31 20.29 8.57 -7.19
N LYS A 32 21.57 8.87 -7.42
CA LYS A 32 22.21 10.02 -6.78
C LYS A 32 21.70 11.26 -7.50
N ASP A 33 20.91 12.09 -6.84
CA ASP A 33 20.48 13.38 -7.38
C ASP A 33 21.74 14.18 -7.77
N VAL A 34 22.01 14.24 -9.07
CA VAL A 34 23.00 15.15 -9.63
C VAL A 34 22.29 16.48 -9.79
N ASN A 35 22.44 17.36 -8.80
CA ASN A 35 21.95 18.75 -8.80
C ASN A 35 20.43 18.97 -8.69
N SER A 36 19.72 18.27 -7.81
CA SER A 36 18.39 18.70 -7.38
C SER A 36 18.54 19.69 -6.22
N SER A 37 18.36 20.98 -6.50
CA SER A 37 18.42 22.08 -5.52
C SER A 37 17.05 22.41 -4.96
N TYR A 38 16.23 21.40 -4.62
CA TYR A 38 14.95 21.67 -3.96
C TYR A 38 15.21 22.01 -2.49
N SER A 39 14.72 23.16 -2.04
CA SER A 39 14.71 23.50 -0.61
C SER A 39 13.81 22.52 0.15
N GLU A 40 14.11 22.25 1.43
CA GLU A 40 13.29 21.38 2.29
C GLU A 40 11.80 21.77 2.28
N ASP A 41 11.52 23.07 2.13
CA ASP A 41 10.17 23.63 2.03
C ASP A 41 9.41 23.20 0.76
N MET A 42 10.09 22.92 -0.35
CA MET A 42 9.46 22.45 -1.60
C MET A 42 9.15 20.94 -1.55
N ILE A 43 9.98 20.16 -0.87
CA ILE A 43 9.78 18.71 -0.71
C ILE A 43 8.53 18.43 0.12
N PHE A 44 8.31 19.19 1.19
CA PHE A 44 7.12 19.05 2.02
C PHE A 44 5.86 19.52 1.27
N LYS A 45 5.95 20.63 0.51
CA LYS A 45 4.84 21.17 -0.29
C LYS A 45 4.38 20.28 -1.45
N HIS A 46 5.26 19.47 -2.04
CA HIS A 46 4.90 18.54 -3.13
C HIS A 46 4.56 17.11 -2.66
N SER A 47 4.76 16.76 -1.39
CA SER A 47 4.30 15.48 -0.82
C SER A 47 2.83 15.46 -0.38
N GLY A 48 2.18 16.63 -0.42
CA GLY A 48 0.74 16.73 -0.19
C GLY A 48 -0.02 16.39 -1.47
N TRP A 49 -1.08 15.61 -1.34
CA TRP A 49 -2.15 15.50 -2.33
C TRP A 49 -2.71 16.91 -2.58
N GLY A 50 -2.09 17.66 -3.50
CA GLY A 50 -2.56 18.98 -3.89
C GLY A 50 -3.90 18.86 -4.60
N ALA A 51 -4.70 19.92 -4.57
CA ALA A 51 -6.00 19.96 -5.24
C ALA A 51 -5.90 19.55 -6.73
N GLU A 52 -4.81 19.94 -7.39
CA GLU A 52 -4.51 19.59 -8.79
C GLU A 52 -4.27 18.08 -9.01
N ALA A 53 -3.54 17.42 -8.09
CA ALA A 53 -3.28 15.98 -8.19
C ALA A 53 -4.55 15.16 -7.91
N ALA A 54 -5.37 15.62 -6.95
CA ALA A 54 -6.67 15.01 -6.69
C ALA A 54 -7.64 15.20 -7.87
N GLU A 55 -7.59 16.36 -8.53
CA GLU A 55 -8.38 16.63 -9.74
C GLU A 55 -7.94 15.74 -10.92
N LEU A 56 -6.65 15.64 -11.21
CA LEU A 56 -6.13 14.74 -12.26
C LEU A 56 -6.51 13.28 -12.03
N MET A 57 -6.34 12.78 -10.80
CA MET A 57 -6.77 11.42 -10.42
C MET A 57 -8.29 11.29 -10.58
N SER A 58 -9.08 12.28 -10.15
CA SER A 58 -10.53 12.20 -10.30
C SER A 58 -10.98 12.05 -11.75
N TYR A 59 -10.25 12.61 -12.72
CA TYR A 59 -10.54 12.44 -14.13
C TYR A 59 -10.18 11.04 -14.65
N GLU A 60 -9.03 10.51 -14.23
CA GLU A 60 -8.54 9.20 -14.69
C GLU A 60 -9.43 8.04 -14.22
N TYR A 61 -10.04 8.16 -13.03
CA TYR A 61 -10.85 7.09 -12.44
C TYR A 61 -12.37 7.26 -12.66
N ARG A 62 -12.85 8.25 -13.45
CA ARG A 62 -14.31 8.47 -13.63
C ARG A 62 -15.02 7.25 -14.21
N GLU A 63 -14.39 6.56 -15.15
CA GLU A 63 -15.00 5.43 -15.86
C GLU A 63 -15.00 4.14 -15.00
N PHE A 64 -14.46 4.19 -13.78
CA PHE A 64 -14.37 3.01 -12.93
C PHE A 64 -15.75 2.62 -12.43
N ILE A 65 -16.19 1.40 -12.74
CA ILE A 65 -17.47 0.87 -12.23
C ILE A 65 -17.33 0.64 -10.72
N THR A 66 -18.16 1.32 -9.95
CA THR A 66 -18.23 1.17 -8.50
C THR A 66 -19.02 -0.08 -8.11
N THR A 67 -18.90 -0.51 -6.85
CA THR A 67 -19.68 -1.62 -6.29
C THR A 67 -21.20 -1.37 -6.30
N TYR A 68 -21.63 -0.13 -6.53
CA TYR A 68 -23.03 0.26 -6.67
C TYR A 68 -23.56 0.06 -8.09
N GLY A 69 -22.71 -0.38 -9.04
CA GLY A 69 -23.10 -0.62 -10.44
C GLY A 69 -23.19 0.65 -11.28
N CYS A 70 -22.69 1.80 -10.79
CA CYS A 70 -22.57 3.05 -11.54
C CYS A 70 -21.10 3.44 -11.72
N GLU A 71 -20.84 4.31 -12.68
CA GLU A 71 -19.50 4.88 -12.89
C GLU A 71 -19.11 5.80 -11.73
N LEU A 72 -17.85 5.76 -11.30
CA LEU A 72 -17.34 6.62 -10.24
C LEU A 72 -17.51 8.10 -10.58
N GLY A 73 -17.43 8.45 -11.87
CA GLY A 73 -17.71 9.79 -12.38
C GLY A 73 -19.13 10.26 -12.08
N GLU A 74 -20.14 9.40 -12.29
CA GLU A 74 -21.53 9.69 -11.94
C GLU A 74 -21.69 9.88 -10.43
N LEU A 75 -21.00 9.06 -9.64
CA LEU A 75 -21.02 9.20 -8.18
C LEU A 75 -20.40 10.54 -7.75
N MET A 76 -19.29 10.94 -8.37
CA MET A 76 -18.62 12.22 -8.11
C MET A 76 -19.46 13.41 -8.53
N ASP A 77 -20.12 13.37 -9.70
CA ASP A 77 -20.96 14.47 -10.18
C ASP A 77 -22.22 14.67 -9.35
N ASN A 78 -22.79 13.58 -8.84
CA ASN A 78 -23.95 13.63 -7.95
C ASN A 78 -23.57 14.03 -6.51
N THR A 79 -22.28 14.08 -6.19
CA THR A 79 -21.79 14.48 -4.87
C THR A 79 -21.66 16.00 -4.78
N PRO A 80 -22.31 16.69 -3.81
CA PRO A 80 -22.18 18.13 -3.65
C PRO A 80 -20.71 18.56 -3.55
N LYS A 81 -20.30 19.58 -4.31
CA LYS A 81 -18.91 20.08 -4.30
C LYS A 81 -18.54 20.52 -2.88
N GLY A 82 -17.67 19.74 -2.23
CA GLY A 82 -17.32 19.87 -0.80
C GLY A 82 -17.56 18.60 0.04
N ALA A 83 -18.30 17.62 -0.49
CA ALA A 83 -18.63 16.36 0.16
C ALA A 83 -17.87 15.13 -0.43
N MET A 84 -16.92 15.33 -1.34
CA MET A 84 -16.19 14.20 -1.96
C MET A 84 -15.37 13.39 -0.95
N ALA A 85 -14.78 14.06 0.05
CA ALA A 85 -14.14 13.40 1.19
C ALA A 85 -15.16 12.66 2.09
N LYS A 86 -16.43 13.07 2.03
CA LYS A 86 -17.54 12.50 2.80
C LYS A 86 -18.06 11.21 2.16
N VAL A 87 -18.07 11.08 0.84
CA VAL A 87 -18.45 9.83 0.14
C VAL A 87 -17.43 8.71 0.39
N MET A 88 -16.14 9.04 0.58
CA MET A 88 -15.13 8.12 1.09
C MET A 88 -15.35 7.70 2.56
N LEU A 89 -16.21 8.41 3.31
CA LEU A 89 -16.52 8.21 4.73
C LEU A 89 -17.98 7.75 4.98
N GLU A 90 -18.83 7.70 3.95
CA GLU A 90 -20.28 7.45 4.07
C GLU A 90 -20.67 5.97 4.24
N GLU A 91 -19.72 5.05 4.44
CA GLU A 91 -20.03 3.77 5.08
C GLU A 91 -20.32 3.98 6.59
N LYS A 92 -21.53 4.45 6.87
CA LYS A 92 -22.30 4.37 8.14
C LYS A 92 -22.05 5.37 9.28
N SER A 93 -21.05 6.24 9.27
CA SER A 93 -20.85 7.25 10.32
C SER A 93 -21.25 8.66 9.83
N ASN A 94 -22.53 9.02 9.95
CA ASN A 94 -23.02 10.35 9.52
C ASN A 94 -22.74 11.46 10.56
N THR A 95 -22.30 11.10 11.76
CA THR A 95 -22.00 12.06 12.83
C THR A 95 -20.50 12.31 12.90
N VAL A 96 -20.11 13.57 13.14
CA VAL A 96 -18.70 13.94 13.35
C VAL A 96 -18.08 13.12 14.49
N SER A 97 -18.85 12.84 15.55
CA SER A 97 -18.41 12.00 16.68
C SER A 97 -18.00 10.59 16.25
N ASP A 98 -18.76 9.98 15.35
CA ASP A 98 -18.53 8.60 14.90
C ASP A 98 -17.27 8.54 14.03
N ILE A 99 -17.07 9.58 13.21
CA ILE A 99 -15.85 9.74 12.40
C ILE A 99 -14.63 9.94 13.31
N GLU A 100 -14.73 10.78 14.34
CA GLU A 100 -13.68 10.98 15.34
C GLU A 100 -13.33 9.68 16.06
N GLU A 101 -14.32 8.89 16.47
CA GLU A 101 -14.11 7.58 17.11
C GLU A 101 -13.40 6.59 16.18
N ILE A 102 -13.78 6.54 14.90
CA ILE A 102 -13.13 5.69 13.89
C ILE A 102 -11.65 6.08 13.73
N PHE A 103 -11.37 7.39 13.57
CA PHE A 103 -9.99 7.87 13.44
C PHE A 103 -9.18 7.67 14.71
N GLU A 104 -9.78 7.87 15.89
CA GLU A 104 -9.10 7.66 17.16
C GLU A 104 -8.78 6.18 17.38
N THR A 105 -9.71 5.29 17.07
CA THR A 105 -9.51 3.83 17.13
C THR A 105 -8.42 3.39 16.16
N TYR A 106 -8.47 3.87 14.91
CA TYR A 106 -7.44 3.62 13.90
C TYR A 106 -6.07 4.14 14.37
N TYR A 107 -6.01 5.36 14.89
CA TYR A 107 -4.78 5.97 15.38
C TYR A 107 -4.22 5.19 16.58
N LYS A 108 -5.03 4.83 17.56
CA LYS A 108 -4.61 4.02 18.72
C LYS A 108 -4.04 2.66 18.27
N ALA A 109 -4.68 2.02 17.28
CA ALA A 109 -4.22 0.75 16.75
C ALA A 109 -2.90 0.85 15.96
N ARG A 110 -2.73 1.88 15.11
CA ARG A 110 -1.61 1.97 14.16
C ARG A 110 -0.46 2.86 14.59
N SER A 111 -0.70 3.89 15.40
CA SER A 111 0.33 4.84 15.83
C SER A 111 1.55 4.20 16.53
N PRO A 112 1.44 3.15 17.38
CA PRO A 112 2.63 2.55 17.97
C PRO A 112 3.52 1.88 16.91
N ILE A 113 2.92 1.16 15.95
CA ILE A 113 3.65 0.52 14.84
C ILE A 113 4.33 1.59 13.98
N GLY A 114 3.57 2.62 13.60
CA GLY A 114 4.09 3.74 12.82
C GLY A 114 5.26 4.45 13.52
N ARG A 115 5.15 4.71 14.82
CA ARG A 115 6.25 5.30 15.61
C ARG A 115 7.47 4.40 15.66
N THR A 116 7.30 3.09 15.87
CA THR A 116 8.43 2.14 15.87
C THR A 116 9.12 2.12 14.52
N VAL A 117 8.36 2.08 13.42
CA VAL A 117 8.92 2.13 12.05
C VAL A 117 9.67 3.43 11.82
N VAL A 118 9.09 4.59 12.14
CA VAL A 118 9.76 5.90 11.96
C VAL A 118 11.04 6.02 12.79
N GLN A 119 11.02 5.56 14.04
CA GLN A 119 12.20 5.55 14.90
C GLN A 119 13.28 4.62 14.36
N MET A 120 12.90 3.44 13.88
CA MET A 120 13.82 2.47 13.30
C MET A 120 14.43 3.01 11.99
N SER A 121 13.61 3.55 11.10
CA SER A 121 14.05 4.19 9.86
C SER A 121 14.97 5.38 10.12
N SER A 122 14.68 6.20 11.13
CA SER A 122 15.57 7.30 11.54
C SER A 122 16.93 6.80 12.03
N ARG A 123 16.95 5.73 12.84
CA ARG A 123 18.20 5.13 13.33
C ARG A 123 19.02 4.51 12.20
N VAL A 124 18.37 3.77 11.31
CA VAL A 124 19.01 3.17 10.12
C VAL A 124 19.50 4.26 9.18
N GLY A 125 18.70 5.29 8.91
CA GLY A 125 19.09 6.44 8.09
C GLY A 125 20.29 7.19 8.67
N ASN A 126 20.29 7.44 9.98
CA ASN A 126 21.44 8.04 10.67
C ASN A 126 22.68 7.13 10.58
N LEU A 127 22.55 5.82 10.71
CA LEU A 127 23.65 4.87 10.52
C LEU A 127 24.19 4.91 9.08
N MET A 128 23.31 5.03 8.08
CA MET A 128 23.68 5.06 6.66
C MET A 128 24.25 6.41 6.21
N ASN A 129 23.85 7.53 6.82
CA ASN A 129 24.30 8.86 6.40
C ASN A 129 25.45 9.43 7.23
N ARG A 130 25.69 8.90 8.44
CA ARG A 130 26.73 9.43 9.33
C ARG A 130 28.12 9.04 8.82
N LYS A 131 28.88 10.05 8.39
CA LYS A 131 30.29 9.90 7.98
C LYS A 131 31.16 9.48 9.17
N GLY A 132 32.01 8.48 8.98
CA GLY A 132 32.96 8.02 10.00
C GLY A 132 33.50 6.64 9.68
N VAL A 133 34.77 6.40 10.00
CA VAL A 133 35.48 5.15 9.67
C VAL A 133 34.75 3.92 10.22
N MET A 134 34.23 3.99 11.46
CA MET A 134 33.46 2.92 12.07
C MET A 134 32.15 2.63 11.32
N ASN A 135 31.43 3.66 10.89
CA ASN A 135 30.18 3.48 10.14
C ASN A 135 30.42 2.94 8.73
N ASP A 136 31.54 3.31 8.10
CA ASP A 136 31.94 2.74 6.80
C ASP A 136 32.30 1.26 6.92
N VAL A 137 32.95 0.85 8.02
CA VAL A 137 33.21 -0.57 8.31
C VAL A 137 31.89 -1.29 8.55
N ILE A 138 31.00 -0.76 9.39
CA ILE A 138 29.68 -1.36 9.64
C ILE A 138 28.91 -1.49 8.33
N ARG A 139 28.89 -0.47 7.47
CA ARG A 139 28.17 -0.54 6.19
C ARG A 139 28.78 -1.60 5.25
N LYS A 140 30.11 -1.62 5.12
CA LYS A 140 30.81 -2.59 4.25
C LYS A 140 30.65 -4.01 4.76
N VAL A 141 30.68 -4.23 6.07
CA VAL A 141 30.57 -5.57 6.65
C VAL A 141 29.10 -6.00 6.70
N ALA A 142 28.21 -5.18 7.27
CA ALA A 142 26.82 -5.53 7.47
C ALA A 142 26.05 -5.66 6.15
N LEU A 143 26.22 -4.75 5.18
CA LEU A 143 25.48 -4.84 3.91
C LEU A 143 26.05 -5.89 2.97
N ARG A 144 27.38 -6.10 2.96
CA ARG A 144 28.00 -7.09 2.07
C ARG A 144 27.87 -8.51 2.56
N HIS A 145 27.90 -8.72 3.88
CA HIS A 145 27.82 -10.04 4.50
C HIS A 145 26.47 -10.32 5.14
N LEU A 146 25.43 -9.53 4.83
CA LEU A 146 24.08 -9.85 5.27
C LEU A 146 23.70 -11.21 4.66
N PRO A 147 23.50 -12.27 5.47
CA PRO A 147 23.09 -13.55 4.93
C PRO A 147 21.72 -13.39 4.27
N ARG A 148 21.49 -14.07 3.14
CA ARG A 148 20.21 -13.99 2.41
C ARG A 148 19.00 -14.29 3.31
N TRP A 149 19.11 -15.29 4.19
CA TRP A 149 18.05 -15.63 5.15
C TRP A 149 17.69 -14.47 6.10
N LEU A 150 18.68 -13.69 6.54
CA LEU A 150 18.44 -12.55 7.43
C LEU A 150 17.78 -11.40 6.67
N SER A 151 18.21 -11.15 5.43
CA SER A 151 17.55 -10.18 4.56
C SER A 151 16.09 -10.55 4.32
N GLN A 152 15.80 -11.84 4.13
CA GLN A 152 14.44 -12.36 3.97
C GLN A 152 13.61 -12.12 5.22
N ILE A 153 14.12 -12.47 6.41
CA ILE A 153 13.41 -12.20 7.68
C ILE A 153 13.10 -10.71 7.86
N ILE A 154 14.02 -9.82 7.48
CA ILE A 154 13.81 -8.37 7.56
C ILE A 154 12.70 -7.93 6.60
N ASN A 155 12.75 -8.38 5.34
CA ASN A 155 11.74 -8.06 4.32
C ASN A 155 10.37 -8.62 4.67
N ASP A 156 10.30 -9.84 5.19
CA ASP A 156 9.09 -10.49 5.66
C ASP A 156 8.48 -9.70 6.81
N LYS A 157 9.30 -9.28 7.78
CA LYS A 157 8.85 -8.46 8.92
C LYS A 157 8.38 -7.07 8.50
N TRP A 158 9.01 -6.45 7.51
CA TRP A 158 8.52 -5.19 6.93
C TRP A 158 7.23 -5.36 6.15
N SER A 159 7.01 -6.55 5.58
CA SER A 159 5.80 -6.86 4.82
C SER A 159 4.65 -7.37 5.68
N TYR A 160 4.95 -7.77 6.92
CA TYR A 160 4.02 -8.38 7.86
C TYR A 160 2.82 -7.49 8.24
N ASP A 161 3.05 -6.19 8.39
CA ASP A 161 2.04 -5.18 8.78
C ASP A 161 1.60 -4.29 7.60
N ARG A 162 1.73 -4.76 6.34
CA ARG A 162 1.27 -3.99 5.18
C ARG A 162 -0.25 -3.83 5.23
N PRO A 163 -0.77 -2.58 5.14
CA PRO A 163 -2.21 -2.37 5.05
C PRO A 163 -2.72 -2.94 3.73
N GLN A 164 -3.72 -3.81 3.80
CA GLN A 164 -4.45 -4.29 2.63
C GLN A 164 -5.92 -3.88 2.75
N LEU A 165 -6.51 -3.47 1.63
CA LEU A 165 -7.94 -3.16 1.60
C LEU A 165 -8.72 -4.47 1.75
N GLU A 166 -9.64 -4.53 2.72
CA GLU A 166 -10.45 -5.73 3.00
C GLU A 166 -11.32 -6.16 1.80
N CYS A 167 -11.59 -5.22 0.87
CA CYS A 167 -12.33 -5.50 -0.34
C CYS A 167 -11.51 -6.24 -1.41
N ILE A 168 -10.19 -6.33 -1.29
CA ILE A 168 -9.31 -7.02 -2.24
C ILE A 168 -9.01 -8.42 -1.69
N PRO A 169 -9.11 -9.50 -2.51
CA PRO A 169 -8.75 -10.84 -2.05
C PRO A 169 -7.30 -10.86 -1.54
N PHE A 170 -7.04 -11.71 -0.54
CA PHE A 170 -5.70 -11.82 0.03
C PHE A 170 -4.72 -12.24 -1.08
N VAL A 171 -3.71 -11.42 -1.33
CA VAL A 171 -2.70 -11.74 -2.33
C VAL A 171 -1.76 -12.73 -1.66
N GLN A 172 -1.69 -13.95 -2.20
CA GLN A 172 -0.72 -14.93 -1.71
C GLN A 172 0.68 -14.40 -1.98
N VAL A 173 1.41 -14.07 -0.92
CA VAL A 173 2.78 -13.59 -1.05
C VAL A 173 3.71 -14.80 -0.96
N PRO A 174 4.66 -14.97 -1.90
CA PRO A 174 5.72 -15.95 -1.74
C PRO A 174 6.61 -15.53 -0.55
N GLY A 175 6.65 -16.34 0.50
CA GLY A 175 7.40 -16.06 1.73
C GLY A 175 7.08 -17.06 2.84
N GLU A 176 7.93 -17.13 3.87
CA GLU A 176 7.68 -17.99 5.05
C GLU A 176 6.60 -17.38 5.95
N PHE A 177 6.56 -16.05 6.02
CA PHE A 177 5.56 -15.32 6.78
C PHE A 177 4.49 -14.75 5.86
N GLN A 178 3.26 -15.25 6.02
CA GLN A 178 2.10 -14.61 5.41
C GLN A 178 1.81 -13.29 6.15
N PRO A 179 1.46 -12.21 5.43
CA PRO A 179 0.96 -10.99 6.04
C PRO A 179 -0.17 -11.29 7.04
N ARG A 180 -0.24 -10.55 8.14
CA ARG A 180 -1.36 -10.76 9.07
C ARG A 180 -2.66 -10.44 8.35
N PRO A 181 -3.69 -11.30 8.48
CA PRO A 181 -5.04 -10.92 8.10
C PRO A 181 -5.38 -9.61 8.82
N GLN A 182 -5.80 -8.60 8.06
CA GLN A 182 -6.26 -7.37 8.66
C GLN A 182 -7.49 -7.71 9.51
N LYS A 183 -7.47 -7.34 10.80
CA LYS A 183 -8.66 -7.52 11.64
C LYS A 183 -9.78 -6.74 10.98
N ARG A 184 -10.88 -7.44 10.66
CA ARG A 184 -12.07 -6.79 10.10
C ARG A 184 -12.43 -5.61 10.97
N SER A 185 -12.60 -4.47 10.33
CA SER A 185 -13.28 -3.34 10.94
C SER A 185 -14.63 -3.82 11.47
N ALA A 186 -14.95 -3.50 12.73
CA ALA A 186 -16.26 -3.78 13.31
C ALA A 186 -17.42 -3.12 12.55
N TYR A 187 -17.08 -2.17 11.67
CA TYR A 187 -18.03 -1.37 10.91
C TYR A 187 -18.35 -1.95 9.53
N VAL A 188 -17.63 -2.98 9.06
CA VAL A 188 -18.00 -3.69 7.82
C VAL A 188 -19.19 -4.60 8.14
N PRO A 189 -20.40 -4.31 7.61
CA PRO A 189 -21.56 -5.14 7.90
C PRO A 189 -21.38 -6.55 7.35
N ALA A 190 -21.78 -7.56 8.13
CA ALA A 190 -21.74 -8.98 7.74
C ALA A 190 -22.41 -9.23 6.37
N THR A 191 -23.39 -8.42 6.00
CA THR A 191 -24.18 -8.55 4.76
C THR A 191 -23.40 -8.28 3.47
N LEU A 192 -22.25 -7.59 3.51
CA LEU A 192 -21.37 -7.46 2.33
C LEU A 192 -20.49 -8.69 2.13
N VAL A 193 -20.26 -9.45 3.21
CA VAL A 193 -19.44 -10.65 3.20
C VAL A 193 -20.25 -11.82 2.65
N GLU A 194 -21.49 -11.97 3.11
CA GLU A 194 -22.41 -12.99 2.64
C GLU A 194 -22.62 -12.90 1.12
N ARG A 195 -22.80 -11.67 0.59
CA ARG A 195 -22.90 -11.45 -0.86
C ARG A 195 -21.66 -11.85 -1.66
N LYS A 196 -20.47 -11.76 -1.04
CA LYS A 196 -19.21 -12.15 -1.70
C LYS A 196 -18.98 -13.65 -1.67
N GLU A 197 -19.36 -14.30 -0.58
CA GLU A 197 -19.33 -15.76 -0.46
C GLU A 197 -20.33 -16.39 -1.43
N GLU A 198 -21.52 -15.81 -1.59
CA GLU A 198 -22.51 -16.19 -2.61
C GLU A 198 -21.96 -15.99 -4.03
N ALA A 199 -21.41 -14.81 -4.36
CA ALA A 199 -20.86 -14.55 -5.69
C ALA A 199 -19.63 -15.42 -6.04
N GLY A 200 -18.81 -15.75 -5.05
CA GLY A 200 -17.67 -16.66 -5.22
C GLY A 200 -18.11 -18.10 -5.50
N ALA A 201 -19.13 -18.58 -4.77
CA ALA A 201 -19.70 -19.91 -4.97
C ALA A 201 -20.39 -20.03 -6.35
N GLU A 202 -21.07 -18.98 -6.82
CA GLU A 202 -21.64 -18.95 -8.16
C GLU A 202 -20.57 -19.01 -9.26
N ALA A 203 -19.45 -18.29 -9.11
CA ALA A 203 -18.36 -18.30 -10.08
C ALA A 203 -17.65 -19.67 -10.16
N GLU A 204 -17.49 -20.37 -9.04
CA GLU A 204 -16.89 -21.71 -8.99
C GLU A 204 -17.81 -22.76 -9.65
N ALA A 205 -19.12 -22.69 -9.42
CA ALA A 205 -20.10 -23.57 -10.05
C ALA A 205 -20.16 -23.41 -11.58
N VAL A 206 -19.96 -22.20 -12.11
CA VAL A 206 -19.94 -21.96 -13.56
C VAL A 206 -18.65 -22.50 -14.20
N GLY A 207 -17.53 -22.53 -13.48
CA GLY A 207 -16.26 -23.06 -13.99
C GLY A 207 -16.25 -24.58 -14.20
N GLU A 208 -16.95 -25.34 -13.35
CA GLU A 208 -16.96 -26.81 -13.40
C GLU A 208 -17.74 -27.36 -14.62
N VAL A 209 -18.78 -26.66 -15.07
CA VAL A 209 -19.62 -27.06 -16.21
C VAL A 209 -18.90 -26.94 -17.57
N VAL A 210 -17.83 -26.14 -17.65
CA VAL A 210 -17.09 -25.90 -18.90
C VAL A 210 -15.98 -26.94 -19.14
N GLY A 211 -15.60 -27.74 -18.13
CA GLY A 211 -14.48 -28.69 -18.21
C GLY A 211 -14.78 -30.07 -18.81
N GLU A 212 -16.04 -30.40 -19.13
CA GLU A 212 -16.46 -31.77 -19.47
C GLU A 212 -16.81 -32.00 -20.96
N LYS A 213 -16.24 -31.20 -21.89
CA LYS A 213 -16.42 -31.38 -23.35
C LYS A 213 -15.13 -31.68 -24.09
#